data_AF-A0A0G2I0G1-F1
#
_entry.id   AF-A0A0G2I0G1-F1
#
_cell.length_a   1.000
_cell.length_b   1.000
_cell.length_c   1.000
_cell.angle_alpha   90.00
_cell.angle_beta   90.00
_cell.angle_gamma   90.00
#
_symmetry.space_group_name_H-M   'P 1'
#
loop_
_entity.id
_entity.type
_entity.pdbx_description
1 polymer ?
#
loop_
_entity_poly.entity_id
_entity_poly.type
_entity_poly.pdbx_seq_one_letter_code
_entity_poly.pdbx_strand_id
1 'polypeptide(L)'
;MDHIQGTDLETLWMRGLEPKEKETIINDIAVILTQLRTLHPLKEGVVASAQGGAILDYRIGSQLVGPFQSHSSFHSFLRGGLPLETTAKVFGEDIASCHSNNYQTFFSHSDLAPRNIIIRNGRIVGVVDWALAGWYPEYWELTKAYYTSFKVPDWPESIKLKLPSYARELMAERLLWKLYDEPGNVSHN
;
A
#
# COMPACT_ATOMS: atom_id res chain seq x y z
N MET A 1 -5.86 -12.18 19.98
CA MET A 1 -6.78 -11.61 18.98
C MET A 1 -8.10 -12.33 19.12
N ASP A 2 -9.19 -11.58 19.19
CA ASP A 2 -10.53 -12.16 19.24
C ASP A 2 -10.99 -12.53 17.83
N HIS A 3 -11.75 -13.62 17.72
CA HIS A 3 -12.29 -14.05 16.44
C HIS A 3 -13.46 -13.14 16.00
N ILE A 4 -13.36 -12.58 14.79
CA ILE A 4 -14.42 -11.78 14.17
C ILE A 4 -15.31 -12.72 13.35
N GLN A 5 -16.59 -12.85 13.74
CA GLN A 5 -17.54 -13.64 12.98
C GLN A 5 -17.93 -12.95 11.65
N GLY A 6 -17.75 -13.65 10.54
CA GLY A 6 -18.18 -13.23 9.21
C GLY A 6 -17.55 -14.08 8.10
N THR A 7 -17.70 -13.63 6.86
CA THR A 7 -17.07 -14.23 5.67
C THR A 7 -16.06 -13.23 5.12
N ASP A 8 -14.89 -13.69 4.68
CA ASP A 8 -13.93 -12.82 4.01
C ASP A 8 -14.50 -12.26 2.70
N LEU A 9 -14.10 -11.04 2.35
CA LEU A 9 -14.62 -10.35 1.18
C LEU A 9 -14.16 -11.03 -0.11
N GLU A 10 -12.98 -11.66 -0.16
CA GLU A 10 -12.49 -12.36 -1.34
C GLU A 10 -13.45 -13.47 -1.78
N THR A 11 -13.87 -14.31 -0.83
CA THR A 11 -14.87 -15.37 -1.05
C THR A 11 -16.16 -14.80 -1.64
N LEU A 12 -16.66 -13.69 -1.09
CA LEU A 12 -17.89 -13.06 -1.58
C LEU A 12 -17.68 -12.44 -2.97
N TRP A 13 -16.54 -11.77 -3.18
CA TRP A 13 -16.20 -11.12 -4.44
C TRP A 13 -16.14 -12.12 -5.60
N MET A 14 -15.49 -13.27 -5.36
CA MET A 14 -15.34 -14.35 -6.33
C MET A 14 -16.65 -15.10 -6.62
N ARG A 15 -17.61 -15.09 -5.67
CA ARG A 15 -18.97 -15.62 -5.89
C ARG A 15 -19.86 -14.71 -6.74
N GLY A 16 -19.44 -13.46 -6.97
CA GLY A 16 -20.19 -12.49 -7.75
C GLY A 16 -21.18 -11.70 -6.91
N LEU A 17 -20.67 -10.74 -6.13
CA LEU A 17 -21.51 -9.72 -5.47
C LEU A 17 -22.28 -8.89 -6.50
N GLU A 18 -23.53 -8.56 -6.17
CA GLU A 18 -24.33 -7.64 -6.97
C GLU A 18 -23.70 -6.24 -6.97
N PRO A 19 -23.88 -5.43 -8.04
CA PRO A 19 -23.26 -4.11 -8.13
C PRO A 19 -23.52 -3.21 -6.92
N LYS A 20 -24.74 -3.26 -6.36
CA LYS A 20 -25.13 -2.49 -5.17
C LYS A 20 -24.43 -2.96 -3.89
N GLU A 21 -24.20 -4.27 -3.75
CA GLU A 21 -23.48 -4.83 -2.61
C GLU A 21 -22.01 -4.43 -2.68
N LYS A 22 -21.39 -4.54 -3.87
CA LYS A 22 -20.02 -4.05 -4.12
C LYS A 22 -19.91 -2.58 -3.79
N GLU A 23 -20.81 -1.74 -4.30
CA GLU A 23 -20.80 -0.30 -4.01
C GLU A 23 -20.89 0.00 -2.51
N THR A 24 -21.77 -0.70 -1.79
CA THR A 24 -21.92 -0.54 -0.34
C THR A 24 -20.61 -0.86 0.37
N ILE A 25 -19.97 -1.97 0.03
CA ILE A 25 -18.72 -2.41 0.63
C ILE A 25 -17.57 -1.45 0.29
N ILE A 26 -17.46 -1.01 -0.95
CA ILE A 26 -16.43 -0.04 -1.36
C ILE A 26 -16.63 1.32 -0.66
N ASN A 27 -17.89 1.73 -0.38
CA ASN A 27 -18.15 2.92 0.42
C ASN A 27 -17.74 2.73 1.89
N ASP A 28 -18.00 1.56 2.49
CA ASP A 28 -17.49 1.23 3.84
C ASP A 28 -15.95 1.29 3.88
N ILE A 29 -15.25 0.81 2.83
CA ILE A 29 -13.79 0.90 2.72
C ILE A 29 -13.34 2.36 2.65
N ALA A 30 -14.02 3.21 1.89
CA ALA A 30 -13.68 4.63 1.80
C ALA A 30 -13.75 5.33 3.17
N VAL A 31 -14.73 4.95 4.01
CA VAL A 31 -14.83 5.44 5.38
C VAL A 31 -13.63 4.97 6.20
N ILE A 32 -13.23 3.70 6.11
CA ILE A 32 -12.06 3.16 6.82
C ILE A 32 -10.78 3.89 6.37
N LEU A 33 -10.54 4.03 5.07
CA LEU A 33 -9.39 4.74 4.53
C LEU A 33 -9.33 6.20 5.01
N THR A 34 -10.49 6.86 5.07
CA THR A 34 -10.59 8.22 5.61
C THR A 34 -10.19 8.25 7.08
N GLN A 35 -10.66 7.29 7.89
CA GLN A 35 -10.29 7.18 9.31
C GLN A 35 -8.79 6.92 9.50
N LEU A 36 -8.17 6.05 8.70
CA LEU A 36 -6.72 5.81 8.79
C LEU A 36 -5.92 7.08 8.47
N ARG A 37 -6.40 7.90 7.54
CA ARG A 37 -5.78 9.17 7.17
C ARG A 37 -5.98 10.31 8.18
N THR A 38 -6.80 10.13 9.21
CA THR A 38 -6.86 11.09 10.32
C THR A 38 -5.83 10.81 11.41
N LEU A 39 -5.14 9.66 11.34
CA LEU A 39 -4.03 9.35 12.23
C LEU A 39 -2.80 10.17 11.83
N HIS A 40 -2.07 10.66 12.82
CA HIS A 40 -0.90 11.52 12.59
C HIS A 40 0.37 10.78 13.00
N PRO A 41 1.42 10.78 12.16
CA PRO A 41 2.71 10.23 12.54
C PRO A 41 3.34 11.09 13.64
N LEU A 42 4.29 10.53 14.38
CA LEU A 42 5.10 11.31 15.32
C LEU A 42 5.94 12.39 14.62
N LYS A 43 6.24 12.19 13.33
CA LYS A 43 7.02 13.09 12.49
C LYS A 43 6.62 12.92 11.03
N GLU A 44 6.42 14.01 10.31
CA GLU A 44 6.19 13.97 8.86
C GLU A 44 7.39 13.45 8.08
N GLY A 45 7.10 12.77 6.97
CA GLY A 45 8.09 12.18 6.07
C GLY A 45 8.64 10.83 6.51
N VAL A 46 8.25 10.30 7.68
CA VAL A 46 8.76 8.99 8.13
C VAL A 46 8.13 7.84 7.34
N VAL A 47 8.91 6.78 7.16
CA VAL A 47 8.38 5.47 6.77
C VAL A 47 8.76 4.47 7.84
N ALA A 48 7.78 4.01 8.61
CA ALA A 48 7.99 3.23 9.81
C ALA A 48 6.78 2.37 10.15
N SER A 49 6.96 1.31 10.95
CA SER A 49 5.83 0.51 11.44
C SER A 49 4.90 1.34 12.33
N ALA A 50 3.74 0.78 12.69
CA ALA A 50 2.81 1.45 13.61
C ALA A 50 3.45 1.89 14.94
N GLN A 51 4.47 1.17 15.42
CA GLN A 51 5.22 1.49 16.63
C GLN A 51 6.46 2.39 16.38
N GLY A 52 6.66 2.86 15.14
CA GLY A 52 7.80 3.70 14.76
C GLY A 52 9.09 2.93 14.44
N GLY A 53 9.02 1.62 14.30
CA GLY A 53 10.17 0.74 14.01
C GLY A 53 10.33 0.40 12.53
N ALA A 54 11.15 -0.60 12.25
CA ALA A 54 11.33 -1.14 10.89
C ALA A 54 10.01 -1.70 10.34
N ILE A 55 9.82 -1.57 9.03
CA ILE A 55 8.63 -2.05 8.31
C ILE A 55 8.89 -3.44 7.72
N LEU A 56 7.83 -4.24 7.63
CA LEU A 56 7.72 -5.39 6.74
C LEU A 56 6.75 -5.01 5.64
N ASP A 57 7.12 -5.20 4.37
CA ASP A 57 6.22 -4.95 3.24
C ASP A 57 6.59 -5.90 2.09
N TYR A 58 5.64 -6.70 1.62
CA TYR A 58 5.90 -7.70 0.56
C TYR A 58 6.26 -7.11 -0.81
N ARG A 59 6.02 -5.82 -1.06
CA ARG A 59 6.60 -5.15 -2.25
C ARG A 59 8.09 -4.92 -2.06
N ILE A 60 8.54 -4.74 -0.83
CA ILE A 60 9.94 -4.49 -0.51
C ILE A 60 10.70 -5.80 -0.35
N GLY A 61 10.09 -6.81 0.27
CA GLY A 61 10.69 -8.12 0.44
C GLY A 61 10.25 -8.79 1.74
N SER A 62 10.98 -9.83 2.12
CA SER A 62 10.70 -10.67 3.30
C SER A 62 11.38 -10.20 4.59
N GLN A 63 12.23 -9.18 4.50
CA GLN A 63 13.04 -8.68 5.61
C GLN A 63 12.48 -7.37 6.17
N LEU A 64 12.71 -7.15 7.47
CA LEU A 64 12.46 -5.85 8.09
C LEU A 64 13.47 -4.82 7.59
N VAL A 65 12.99 -3.64 7.19
CA VAL A 65 13.85 -2.53 6.71
C VAL A 65 13.46 -1.20 7.33
N GLY A 66 14.40 -0.25 7.35
CA GLY A 66 14.21 1.05 8.01
C GLY A 66 14.33 0.95 9.54
N PRO A 67 13.62 1.80 10.31
CA PRO A 67 12.71 2.86 9.85
C PRO A 67 13.45 3.93 9.03
N PHE A 68 12.74 4.52 8.08
CA PHE A 68 13.26 5.60 7.26
C PHE A 68 12.83 6.95 7.84
N GLN A 69 13.80 7.86 8.01
CA GLN A 69 13.56 9.16 8.66
C GLN A 69 13.03 10.23 7.69
N SER A 70 12.94 9.89 6.39
CA SER A 70 12.40 10.72 5.31
C SER A 70 11.92 9.86 4.13
N HIS A 71 10.93 10.34 3.38
CA HIS A 71 10.50 9.75 2.10
C HIS A 71 11.67 9.65 1.12
N SER A 72 12.58 10.63 1.11
CA SER A 72 13.79 10.59 0.27
C SER A 72 14.69 9.39 0.59
N SER A 73 14.92 9.09 1.88
CA SER A 73 15.72 7.90 2.28
C SER A 73 15.02 6.60 1.93
N PHE A 74 13.69 6.54 2.08
CA PHE A 74 12.88 5.41 1.66
C PHE A 74 12.94 5.18 0.14
N HIS A 75 12.72 6.23 -0.66
CA HIS A 75 12.76 6.16 -2.11
C HIS A 75 14.16 5.84 -2.63
N SER A 76 15.22 6.35 -2.00
CA SER A 76 16.60 5.96 -2.33
C SER A 76 16.81 4.47 -2.12
N PHE A 77 16.33 3.93 -0.99
CA PHE A 77 16.35 2.50 -0.73
C PHE A 77 15.58 1.69 -1.79
N LEU A 78 14.38 2.13 -2.20
CA LEU A 78 13.60 1.47 -3.27
C LEU A 78 14.35 1.37 -4.61
N ARG A 79 15.37 2.22 -4.82
CA ARG A 79 16.21 2.24 -6.03
C ARG A 79 17.61 1.66 -5.80
N GLY A 80 17.78 0.84 -4.75
CA GLY A 80 19.07 0.22 -4.43
C GLY A 80 20.13 1.22 -3.95
N GLY A 81 19.72 2.31 -3.31
CA GLY A 81 20.60 3.37 -2.82
C GLY A 81 21.03 4.39 -3.89
N LEU A 82 20.47 4.30 -5.10
CA LEU A 82 20.85 5.19 -6.21
C LEU A 82 20.44 6.66 -5.92
N PRO A 83 21.37 7.63 -6.05
CA PRO A 83 21.06 9.05 -5.95
C PRO A 83 20.03 9.50 -6.99
N LEU A 84 19.27 10.55 -6.64
CA LEU A 84 18.18 11.05 -7.49
C LEU A 84 18.69 11.56 -8.83
N GLU A 85 19.86 12.19 -8.84
CA GLU A 85 20.53 12.78 -10.01
C GLU A 85 20.86 11.72 -11.07
N THR A 86 21.11 10.49 -10.63
CA THR A 86 21.41 9.34 -11.50
C THR A 86 20.19 8.49 -11.82
N THR A 87 19.07 8.69 -11.12
CA THR A 87 17.87 7.85 -11.22
C THR A 87 17.24 7.91 -12.60
N ALA A 88 17.14 9.09 -13.21
CA ALA A 88 16.55 9.24 -14.54
C ALA A 88 17.28 8.39 -15.60
N LYS A 89 18.62 8.29 -15.49
CA LYS A 89 19.44 7.51 -16.43
C LYS A 89 19.29 5.99 -16.25
N VAL A 90 19.10 5.52 -15.02
CA VAL A 90 19.06 4.08 -14.70
C VAL A 90 17.65 3.52 -14.74
N PHE A 91 16.71 4.23 -14.14
CA PHE A 91 15.33 3.78 -13.94
C PHE A 91 14.31 4.55 -14.79
N GLY A 92 14.68 5.72 -15.34
CA GLY A 92 13.81 6.54 -16.16
C GLY A 92 13.24 7.78 -15.43
N GLU A 93 12.77 8.74 -16.22
CA GLU A 93 12.27 10.04 -15.75
C GLU A 93 11.02 9.91 -14.87
N ASP A 94 10.14 8.93 -15.14
CA ASP A 94 8.91 8.74 -14.36
C ASP A 94 9.23 8.41 -12.89
N ILE A 95 10.22 7.54 -12.66
CA ILE A 95 10.67 7.17 -11.32
C ILE A 95 11.41 8.34 -10.65
N ALA A 96 12.28 9.04 -11.40
CA ALA A 96 12.99 10.20 -10.87
C ALA A 96 12.03 11.33 -10.46
N SER A 97 11.05 11.66 -11.30
CA SER A 97 10.04 12.68 -11.03
C SER A 97 9.11 12.31 -9.89
N CYS A 98 8.73 11.03 -9.76
CA CYS A 98 7.91 10.57 -8.64
C CYS A 98 8.67 10.74 -7.32
N HIS A 99 9.91 10.26 -7.27
CA HIS A 99 10.71 10.25 -6.05
C HIS A 99 11.34 11.60 -5.66
N SER A 100 11.17 12.64 -6.48
CA SER A 100 11.54 14.02 -6.15
C SER A 100 10.40 14.82 -5.52
N ASN A 101 9.17 14.28 -5.54
CA ASN A 101 8.00 14.96 -5.00
C ASN A 101 8.00 14.99 -3.46
N ASN A 102 7.26 15.96 -2.93
CA ASN A 102 6.97 16.07 -1.51
C ASN A 102 5.61 15.40 -1.23
N TYR A 103 5.64 14.30 -0.50
CA TYR A 103 4.44 13.57 -0.08
C TYR A 103 4.13 13.81 1.40
N GLN A 104 2.86 13.74 1.75
CA GLN A 104 2.42 13.60 3.14
C GLN A 104 2.60 12.14 3.61
N THR A 105 2.79 11.97 4.92
CA THR A 105 2.83 10.65 5.54
C THR A 105 1.46 10.28 6.09
N PHE A 106 0.91 9.14 5.68
CA PHE A 106 -0.34 8.60 6.22
C PHE A 106 -0.17 7.20 6.77
N PHE A 107 -1.06 6.83 7.69
CA PHE A 107 -1.15 5.45 8.13
C PHE A 107 -1.80 4.60 7.04
N SER A 108 -1.10 3.56 6.60
CA SER A 108 -1.58 2.59 5.60
C SER A 108 -1.64 1.21 6.21
N HIS A 109 -2.63 0.42 5.79
CA HIS A 109 -2.68 -1.00 6.08
C HIS A 109 -1.60 -1.74 5.29
N SER A 110 -1.30 -1.28 4.08
CA SER A 110 -0.31 -1.86 3.15
C SER A 110 -0.59 -3.30 2.73
N ASP A 111 -1.75 -3.84 3.08
CA ASP A 111 -2.29 -5.09 2.55
C ASP A 111 -3.82 -5.10 2.62
N LEU A 112 -4.45 -3.99 2.23
CA LEU A 112 -5.90 -3.88 2.19
C LEU A 112 -6.47 -4.69 1.01
N ALA A 113 -6.40 -6.00 1.15
CA ALA A 113 -6.85 -6.99 0.19
C ALA A 113 -8.20 -7.58 0.63
N PRO A 114 -9.02 -8.11 -0.29
CA PRO A 114 -10.33 -8.67 0.04
C PRO A 114 -10.27 -9.80 1.08
N ARG A 115 -9.23 -10.63 1.06
CA ARG A 115 -8.99 -11.69 2.05
C ARG A 115 -8.86 -11.18 3.50
N ASN A 116 -8.52 -9.91 3.67
CA ASN A 116 -8.28 -9.27 4.98
C ASN A 116 -9.50 -8.47 5.47
N ILE A 117 -10.62 -8.51 4.75
CA ILE A 117 -11.84 -7.76 5.09
C ILE A 117 -12.96 -8.75 5.42
N ILE A 118 -13.54 -8.62 6.61
CA ILE A 118 -14.59 -9.51 7.10
C ILE A 118 -15.96 -8.85 6.95
N ILE A 119 -16.87 -9.56 6.29
CA ILE A 119 -18.23 -9.12 6.00
C ILE A 119 -19.24 -9.90 6.84
N ARG A 120 -20.22 -9.18 7.38
CA ARG A 120 -21.42 -9.77 8.00
C ARG A 120 -22.62 -8.89 7.69
N ASN A 121 -23.72 -9.50 7.26
CA ASN A 121 -24.96 -8.80 6.87
C ASN A 121 -24.72 -7.68 5.83
N GLY A 122 -23.87 -7.95 4.84
CA GLY A 122 -23.55 -7.02 3.75
C GLY A 122 -22.69 -5.81 4.13
N ARG A 123 -22.14 -5.78 5.35
CA ARG A 123 -21.31 -4.67 5.87
C ARG A 123 -19.97 -5.17 6.36
N ILE A 124 -18.97 -4.28 6.32
CA ILE A 124 -17.66 -4.58 6.93
C ILE A 124 -17.81 -4.60 8.44
N VAL A 125 -17.36 -5.69 9.07
CA VAL A 125 -17.32 -5.85 10.53
C VAL A 125 -15.90 -6.00 11.08
N GLY A 126 -14.90 -6.11 10.20
CA GLY A 126 -13.50 -6.16 10.59
C GLY A 126 -12.55 -6.02 9.43
N VAL A 127 -11.40 -5.43 9.71
CA VAL A 127 -10.20 -5.47 8.86
C VAL A 127 -9.11 -6.12 9.70
N VAL A 128 -8.46 -7.15 9.17
CA VAL A 128 -7.49 -8.00 9.87
C VAL A 128 -6.15 -8.00 9.14
N ASP A 129 -5.14 -8.65 9.74
CA ASP A 129 -3.79 -8.77 9.18
C ASP A 129 -3.03 -7.44 9.02
N TRP A 130 -2.90 -6.72 10.13
CA TRP A 130 -2.19 -5.43 10.22
C TRP A 130 -0.66 -5.57 10.27
N ALA A 131 -0.09 -6.73 9.95
CA ALA A 131 1.34 -6.99 10.13
C ALA A 131 2.24 -6.07 9.29
N LEU A 132 1.75 -5.58 8.14
CA LEU A 132 2.47 -4.66 7.25
C LEU A 132 2.13 -3.17 7.50
N ALA A 133 1.21 -2.92 8.44
CA ALA A 133 0.67 -1.59 8.66
C ALA A 133 1.70 -0.64 9.27
N GLY A 134 1.63 0.60 8.85
CA GLY A 134 2.61 1.60 9.24
C GLY A 134 2.37 2.95 8.58
N TRP A 135 3.36 3.81 8.73
CA TRP A 135 3.43 5.14 8.16
C TRP A 135 4.15 5.07 6.83
N TYR A 136 3.52 5.57 5.77
CA TYR A 136 4.01 5.51 4.40
C TYR A 136 3.68 6.80 3.62
N PRO A 137 4.31 7.04 2.45
CA PRO A 137 3.87 8.09 1.55
C PRO A 137 2.40 7.93 1.17
N GLU A 138 1.68 9.03 1.00
CA GLU A 138 0.22 9.04 0.81
C GLU A 138 -0.34 8.16 -0.33
N TYR A 139 0.48 7.83 -1.33
CA TYR A 139 0.13 7.00 -2.47
C TYR A 139 0.25 5.49 -2.21
N TRP A 140 0.90 5.08 -1.11
CA TRP A 140 1.34 3.71 -0.88
C TRP A 140 0.19 2.71 -0.85
N GLU A 141 -0.92 3.03 -0.18
CA GLU A 141 -2.11 2.15 -0.14
C GLU A 141 -2.66 1.85 -1.55
N LEU A 142 -2.65 2.84 -2.46
CA LEU A 142 -3.09 2.63 -3.84
C LEU A 142 -2.16 1.65 -4.56
N THR A 143 -0.85 1.89 -4.49
CA THR A 143 0.12 1.08 -5.23
C THR A 143 0.16 -0.36 -4.70
N LYS A 144 -0.01 -0.52 -3.38
CA LYS A 144 -0.18 -1.82 -2.72
C LYS A 144 -1.45 -2.56 -3.15
N ALA A 145 -2.58 -1.87 -3.32
CA ALA A 145 -3.80 -2.51 -3.83
C ALA A 145 -3.58 -3.18 -5.21
N TYR A 146 -2.75 -2.57 -6.07
CA TYR A 146 -2.37 -3.16 -7.35
C TYR A 146 -1.31 -4.25 -7.24
N TYR A 147 -0.44 -4.21 -6.23
CA TYR A 147 0.62 -5.20 -6.04
C TYR A 147 0.13 -6.49 -5.38
N THR A 148 -0.67 -6.41 -4.31
CA THR A 148 -1.02 -7.58 -3.47
C THR A 148 -2.31 -8.28 -3.89
N SER A 149 -3.15 -7.62 -4.69
CA SER A 149 -4.52 -8.10 -5.00
C SER A 149 -4.79 -8.26 -6.49
N PHE A 150 -3.74 -8.43 -7.31
CA PHE A 150 -3.86 -8.55 -8.77
C PHE A 150 -4.69 -9.75 -9.25
N LYS A 151 -4.92 -10.75 -8.37
CA LYS A 151 -5.73 -11.94 -8.69
C LYS A 151 -7.22 -11.75 -8.46
N VAL A 152 -7.65 -10.69 -7.76
CA VAL A 152 -9.07 -10.43 -7.51
C VAL A 152 -9.60 -9.48 -8.58
N PRO A 153 -10.59 -9.91 -9.40
CA PRO A 153 -11.11 -9.10 -10.50
C PRO A 153 -11.61 -7.73 -10.04
N ASP A 154 -11.19 -6.70 -10.77
CA ASP A 154 -11.58 -5.29 -10.60
C ASP A 154 -11.33 -4.69 -9.21
N TRP A 155 -10.67 -5.41 -8.30
CA TRP A 155 -10.42 -4.93 -6.94
C TRP A 155 -9.53 -3.68 -6.91
N PRO A 156 -8.36 -3.66 -7.57
CA PRO A 156 -7.50 -2.48 -7.53
C PRO A 156 -8.20 -1.25 -8.15
N GLU A 157 -8.99 -1.45 -9.20
CA GLU A 157 -9.78 -0.36 -9.81
C GLU A 157 -10.89 0.13 -8.88
N SER A 158 -11.52 -0.76 -8.12
CA SER A 158 -12.54 -0.40 -7.13
C SER A 158 -11.96 0.46 -5.99
N ILE A 159 -10.77 0.10 -5.50
CA ILE A 159 -10.04 0.88 -4.48
C ILE A 159 -9.58 2.23 -5.03
N LYS A 160 -9.07 2.26 -6.26
CA LYS A 160 -8.62 3.48 -6.93
C LYS A 160 -9.71 4.56 -7.00
N LEU A 161 -10.98 4.16 -7.15
CA LEU A 161 -12.10 5.11 -7.16
C LEU A 161 -12.30 5.85 -5.82
N LYS A 162 -11.71 5.37 -4.73
CA LYS A 162 -11.85 5.93 -3.38
C LYS A 162 -10.58 6.62 -2.86
N LEU A 163 -9.52 6.64 -3.66
CA LEU A 163 -8.26 7.30 -3.36
C LEU A 163 -8.01 8.44 -4.37
N PRO A 164 -7.17 9.44 -4.03
CA PRO A 164 -6.65 10.37 -5.02
C PRO A 164 -5.96 9.64 -6.17
N SER A 165 -5.93 10.28 -7.34
CA SER A 165 -5.63 9.61 -8.61
C SER A 165 -4.25 8.94 -8.68
N TYR A 166 -3.25 9.37 -7.89
CA TYR A 166 -1.84 8.89 -7.80
C TYR A 166 -1.30 8.07 -9.00
N ALA A 167 -1.63 8.51 -10.22
CA ALA A 167 -1.49 7.68 -11.41
C ALA A 167 -0.03 7.62 -11.87
N ARG A 168 0.72 8.70 -11.63
CA ARG A 168 2.15 8.78 -11.91
C ARG A 168 2.94 7.95 -10.92
N GLU A 169 2.54 7.97 -9.65
CA GLU A 169 3.11 7.14 -8.59
C GLU A 169 2.91 5.65 -8.89
N LEU A 170 1.68 5.25 -9.25
CA LEU A 170 1.39 3.88 -9.65
C LEU A 170 2.18 3.45 -10.90
N MET A 171 2.36 4.35 -11.87
CA MET A 171 3.17 4.08 -13.05
C MET A 171 4.66 3.88 -12.68
N ALA A 172 5.22 4.79 -11.87
CA ALA A 172 6.60 4.71 -11.40
C ALA A 172 6.84 3.43 -10.58
N GLU A 173 5.92 3.09 -9.67
CA GLU A 173 5.95 1.84 -8.92
C GLU A 173 5.95 0.64 -9.87
N ARG A 174 5.01 0.54 -10.80
CA ARG A 174 4.97 -0.57 -11.79
C ARG A 174 6.24 -0.69 -12.63
N LEU A 175 6.95 0.41 -12.89
CA LEU A 175 8.26 0.37 -13.54
C LEU A 175 9.31 -0.21 -12.58
N LEU A 176 9.36 0.23 -11.32
CA LEU A 176 10.25 -0.35 -10.30
C LEU A 176 9.99 -1.85 -10.09
N TRP A 177 8.74 -2.30 -10.09
CA TRP A 177 8.38 -3.71 -9.94
C TRP A 177 8.97 -4.57 -11.07
N LYS A 178 9.23 -4.00 -12.24
CA LYS A 178 9.84 -4.69 -13.38
C LYS A 178 11.36 -4.59 -13.37
N LEU A 179 11.89 -3.45 -12.96
CA LEU A 179 13.31 -3.12 -13.08
C LEU A 179 14.11 -3.55 -11.84
N TYR A 180 13.51 -3.49 -10.66
CA TYR A 180 14.14 -3.75 -9.37
C TYR A 180 13.07 -4.11 -8.32
N ASP A 181 12.50 -5.30 -8.46
CA ASP A 181 11.50 -5.80 -7.52
C ASP A 181 12.15 -6.24 -6.21
N GLU A 182 11.38 -6.14 -5.13
CA GLU A 182 11.79 -6.61 -3.80
C GLU A 182 13.20 -6.15 -3.34
N PRO A 183 13.49 -4.83 -3.29
CA PRO A 183 14.81 -4.28 -2.96
C PRO A 183 15.34 -4.66 -1.56
N GLY A 184 14.50 -5.16 -0.66
CA GLY A 184 14.89 -5.66 0.66
C GLY A 184 15.35 -7.12 0.66
N ASN A 185 15.09 -7.88 -0.41
CA ASN A 185 15.61 -9.23 -0.61
C ASN A 185 16.98 -9.15 -1.28
N VAL A 186 17.99 -8.59 -0.61
CA VAL A 186 19.34 -8.56 -1.16
C VAL A 186 19.94 -9.97 -1.07
N SER A 187 20.16 -10.62 -2.21
CA SER A 187 21.01 -11.81 -2.27
C SER A 187 22.40 -11.43 -1.74
N HIS A 188 22.84 -12.10 -0.67
CA HIS A 188 24.26 -12.13 -0.34
C HIS A 188 24.98 -12.82 -1.51
N ASN A 189 25.55 -12.04 -2.42
CA ASN A 189 26.64 -12.50 -3.28
C ASN A 189 27.96 -12.34 -2.54
#